data_AF-A0A151QRC4-F1
#
_entry.id   AF-A0A151QRC4-F1
#
_cell.length_a   1.000
_cell.length_b   1.000
_cell.length_c   1.000
_cell.angle_alpha   90.00
_cell.angle_beta   90.00
_cell.angle_gamma   90.00
#
_symmetry.space_group_name_H-M   'P 1'
#
loop_
_entity.id
_entity.type
_entity.pdbx_description
1 polymer ?
#
loop_
_entity_poly.entity_id
_entity_poly.type
_entity_poly.pdbx_seq_one_letter_code
_entity_poly.pdbx_strand_id
1 'polypeptide(L)'
;EPSFDLPPFHGKDNVDDYLDCEMKVEQIFTCHNVSEEKRVPMATLSFQGSAMHWWTSLMREKQIMREPSIKYWNELRSALRIRHIPPYYERELMDKLQRLQQRNKSVEEYRQQMELLMLRA
;
A
#
# COMPACT_ATOMS: atom_id res chain seq x y z
N GLU A 1 -10.04 24.63 4.05
CA GLU A 1 -10.27 23.23 4.50
C GLU A 1 -9.00 22.74 5.17
N PRO A 2 -9.06 21.86 6.18
CA PRO A 2 -7.83 21.30 6.76
C PRO A 2 -7.10 20.51 5.67
N SER A 3 -5.83 20.82 5.42
CA SER A 3 -4.98 19.97 4.57
C SER A 3 -4.71 18.68 5.34
N PHE A 4 -5.36 17.60 4.93
CA PHE A 4 -5.05 16.28 5.47
C PHE A 4 -3.87 15.71 4.68
N ASP A 5 -2.69 15.79 5.29
CA ASP A 5 -1.45 15.35 4.65
C ASP A 5 -1.38 13.82 4.66
N LEU A 6 -1.65 13.22 3.51
CA LEU A 6 -1.36 11.82 3.29
C LEU A 6 0.15 11.57 3.39
N PRO A 7 0.57 10.39 3.89
CA PRO A 7 1.99 10.06 3.95
C PRO A 7 2.61 10.09 2.54
N PRO A 8 3.84 10.63 2.40
CA PRO A 8 4.53 10.63 1.13
C PRO A 8 4.83 9.20 0.69
N PHE A 9 4.45 8.86 -0.54
CA PHE A 9 4.69 7.54 -1.10
C PHE A 9 5.74 7.59 -2.20
N HIS A 10 6.94 7.08 -1.91
CA HIS A 10 8.06 7.12 -2.84
C HIS A 10 8.10 5.93 -3.82
N GLY A 11 7.33 4.87 -3.55
CA GLY A 11 7.39 3.63 -4.31
C GLY A 11 8.71 2.87 -4.13
N LYS A 12 9.26 2.85 -2.91
CA LYS A 12 10.48 2.09 -2.57
C LYS A 12 10.22 0.58 -2.70
N ASP A 13 11.29 -0.19 -2.92
CA ASP A 13 11.25 -1.64 -3.17
C ASP A 13 10.93 -2.50 -1.93
N ASN A 14 10.59 -1.89 -0.80
CA ASN A 14 10.19 -2.62 0.40
C ASN A 14 8.66 -2.80 0.43
N VAL A 15 8.21 -4.05 0.34
CA VAL A 15 6.80 -4.41 0.40
C VAL A 15 6.16 -3.98 1.72
N ASP A 16 6.89 -4.09 2.83
CA ASP A 16 6.36 -3.76 4.15
C ASP A 16 6.09 -2.26 4.28
N ASP A 17 6.98 -1.42 3.73
CA ASP A 17 6.79 0.04 3.68
C ASP A 17 5.55 0.41 2.84
N TYR A 18 5.31 -0.33 1.75
CA TYR A 18 4.11 -0.16 0.93
C TYR A 18 2.84 -0.52 1.71
N LEU A 19 2.81 -1.68 2.38
CA LEU A 19 1.65 -2.15 3.13
C LEU A 19 1.30 -1.19 4.28
N ASP A 20 2.30 -0.71 5.00
CA ASP A 20 2.11 0.24 6.09
C ASP A 20 1.58 1.59 5.56
N CYS A 21 2.06 2.04 4.40
CA CYS A 21 1.56 3.24 3.72
C CYS A 21 0.11 3.07 3.26
N GLU A 22 -0.22 1.95 2.59
CA GLU A 22 -1.58 1.63 2.13
C GLU A 22 -2.57 1.63 3.31
N MET A 23 -2.20 0.96 4.42
CA MET A 23 -3.00 0.92 5.64
C MET A 23 -3.23 2.31 6.24
N LYS A 24 -2.17 3.13 6.34
CA LYS A 24 -2.28 4.48 6.88
C LYS A 24 -3.19 5.38 6.03
N VAL A 25 -3.09 5.29 4.70
CA VAL A 25 -3.96 6.04 3.79
C VAL A 25 -5.43 5.62 3.95
N GLU A 26 -5.72 4.31 4.04
CA GLU A 26 -7.08 3.81 4.27
C GLU A 26 -7.66 4.28 5.61
N GLN A 27 -6.85 4.29 6.67
CA GLN A 27 -7.24 4.81 7.98
C GLN A 27 -7.59 6.31 7.92
N ILE A 28 -6.78 7.11 7.21
CA ILE A 28 -7.05 8.54 7.01
C ILE A 28 -8.36 8.73 6.22
N PHE A 29 -8.56 8.00 5.12
CA PHE A 29 -9.79 8.08 4.34
C PHE A 29 -11.02 7.70 5.15
N THR A 30 -10.91 6.67 5.99
CA THR A 30 -12.01 6.22 6.87
C THR A 30 -12.28 7.23 7.96
N CYS A 31 -11.25 7.71 8.66
CA CYS A 31 -11.37 8.67 9.76
C CYS A 31 -12.01 9.99 9.31
N HIS A 32 -11.65 10.47 8.11
CA HIS A 32 -12.18 11.71 7.56
C HIS A 32 -13.39 11.53 6.64
N ASN A 33 -13.92 10.30 6.52
CA ASN A 33 -15.04 9.96 5.66
C ASN A 33 -14.89 10.50 4.21
N VAL A 34 -13.68 10.32 3.64
CA VAL A 34 -13.34 10.82 2.31
C VAL A 34 -14.17 10.10 1.25
N SER A 35 -14.89 10.87 0.43
CA SER A 35 -15.71 10.34 -0.67
C SER A 35 -14.86 9.64 -1.71
N GLU A 36 -15.39 8.58 -2.31
CA GLU A 36 -14.67 7.69 -3.24
C GLU A 36 -14.01 8.47 -4.40
N GLU A 37 -14.74 9.43 -4.97
CA GLU A 37 -14.28 10.31 -6.04
C GLU A 37 -13.03 11.15 -5.69
N LYS A 38 -12.78 11.41 -4.39
CA LYS A 38 -11.65 12.19 -3.91
C LYS A 38 -10.44 11.32 -3.55
N ARG A 39 -10.63 10.04 -3.25
CA ARG A 39 -9.57 9.16 -2.74
C ARG A 39 -8.40 9.02 -3.70
N VAL A 40 -8.67 8.74 -4.98
CA VAL A 40 -7.61 8.59 -6.00
C VAL A 40 -6.84 9.89 -6.23
N PRO A 41 -7.49 11.05 -6.51
CA PRO A 41 -6.78 12.32 -6.61
C PRO A 41 -5.94 12.64 -5.38
N MET A 42 -6.49 12.46 -4.17
CA MET A 42 -5.75 12.73 -2.93
C MET A 42 -4.53 11.82 -2.78
N ALA A 43 -4.68 10.51 -2.96
CA ALA A 43 -3.56 9.57 -2.84
C ALA A 43 -2.45 9.84 -3.85
N THR A 44 -2.80 10.13 -5.11
CA THR A 44 -1.80 10.36 -6.16
C THR A 44 -1.04 11.67 -5.98
N LEU A 45 -1.59 12.65 -5.26
CA LEU A 45 -0.87 13.87 -4.86
C LEU A 45 0.21 13.60 -3.80
N SER A 46 0.12 12.51 -3.03
CA SER A 46 1.17 12.13 -2.08
C SER A 46 2.30 11.33 -2.72
N PHE A 47 2.19 10.98 -4.01
CA PHE A 47 3.23 10.25 -4.72
C PHE A 47 4.45 11.13 -4.94
N GLN A 48 5.63 10.55 -4.68
CA GLN A 48 6.93 11.19 -4.85
C GLN A 48 7.88 10.23 -5.56
N GLY A 49 8.97 10.74 -6.09
CA GLY A 49 10.05 9.90 -6.65
C GLY A 49 9.53 8.89 -7.67
N SER A 50 9.89 7.61 -7.52
CA SER A 50 9.59 6.56 -8.51
C SER A 50 8.07 6.35 -8.71
N ALA A 51 7.28 6.44 -7.63
CA ALA A 51 5.83 6.27 -7.68
C ALA A 51 5.15 7.33 -8.55
N MET A 52 5.59 8.59 -8.46
CA MET A 52 5.05 9.69 -9.28
C MET A 52 5.32 9.46 -10.77
N HIS A 53 6.53 9.04 -11.13
CA HIS A 53 6.91 8.74 -12.52
C HIS A 53 6.14 7.53 -13.08
N TRP A 54 5.97 6.49 -12.26
CA TRP A 54 5.18 5.31 -12.61
C TRP A 54 3.72 5.69 -12.88
N TRP A 55 3.08 6.41 -11.95
CA TRP A 55 1.68 6.84 -12.10
C TRP A 55 1.47 7.68 -13.36
N THR A 56 2.37 8.64 -13.62
CA THR A 56 2.31 9.49 -14.80
C THR A 56 2.42 8.67 -16.09
N SER A 57 3.31 7.68 -16.12
CA SER A 57 3.49 6.78 -17.26
C SER A 57 2.26 5.89 -17.47
N LEU A 58 1.73 5.31 -16.40
CA LEU A 58 0.54 4.45 -16.43
C LEU A 58 -0.68 5.19 -16.99
N MET A 59 -0.94 6.41 -16.50
CA MET A 59 -2.07 7.22 -16.98
C MET A 59 -1.91 7.62 -18.45
N ARG A 60 -0.68 7.89 -18.90
CA ARG A 60 -0.37 8.15 -20.31
C ARG A 60 -0.62 6.93 -21.19
N GLU A 61 -0.16 5.75 -20.76
CA GLU A 61 -0.36 4.50 -21.49
C GLU A 61 -1.85 4.18 -21.66
N LYS A 62 -2.63 4.28 -20.58
CA LYS A 62 -4.09 4.09 -20.63
C LYS A 62 -4.77 5.05 -21.60
N GLN A 63 -4.35 6.31 -21.65
CA GLN A 63 -4.85 7.28 -22.63
C GLN A 63 -4.55 6.86 -24.07
N ILE A 64 -3.32 6.40 -24.35
CA ILE A 64 -2.92 5.92 -25.69
C ILE A 64 -3.74 4.70 -26.09
N MET A 65 -3.93 3.75 -25.16
CA MET A 65 -4.69 2.52 -25.38
C MET A 65 -6.21 2.71 -25.34
N ARG A 66 -6.70 3.94 -25.08
CA ARG A 66 -8.13 4.27 -24.88
C ARG A 66 -8.79 3.44 -23.78
N GLU A 67 -8.01 3.06 -22.77
CA GLU A 67 -8.51 2.38 -21.59
C GLU A 67 -9.09 3.39 -20.59
N PRO A 68 -10.07 2.97 -19.76
CA PRO A 68 -10.54 3.78 -18.66
C PRO A 68 -9.41 4.17 -17.70
N SER A 69 -9.42 5.43 -17.26
CA SER A 69 -8.60 5.89 -16.13
C SER A 69 -9.02 5.19 -14.85
N ILE A 70 -8.07 4.98 -13.94
CA ILE A 70 -8.35 4.51 -12.58
C ILE A 70 -9.14 5.58 -11.84
N LYS A 71 -10.36 5.25 -11.40
CA LYS A 71 -11.27 6.19 -10.72
C LYS A 71 -11.54 5.77 -9.28
N TYR A 72 -11.47 4.47 -9.01
CA TYR A 72 -11.81 3.93 -7.71
C TYR A 72 -10.55 3.59 -6.91
N TRP A 73 -10.65 3.72 -5.60
CA TRP A 73 -9.55 3.49 -4.68
C TRP A 73 -9.08 2.03 -4.70
N ASN A 74 -10.01 1.09 -4.85
CA ASN A 74 -9.70 -0.34 -4.99
C ASN A 74 -8.89 -0.64 -6.27
N GLU A 75 -9.16 0.05 -7.39
CA GLU A 75 -8.40 -0.08 -8.63
C GLU A 75 -6.97 0.45 -8.46
N LEU A 76 -6.81 1.61 -7.80
CA LEU A 76 -5.50 2.18 -7.50
C LEU A 76 -4.69 1.25 -6.59
N ARG A 77 -5.30 0.74 -5.51
CA ARG A 77 -4.66 -0.25 -4.63
C ARG A 77 -4.25 -1.50 -5.39
N SER A 78 -5.10 -2.00 -6.29
CA SER A 78 -4.78 -3.17 -7.11
C SER A 78 -3.57 -2.92 -8.01
N ALA A 79 -3.52 -1.77 -8.69
CA ALA A 79 -2.39 -1.40 -9.54
C ALA A 79 -1.09 -1.23 -8.75
N LEU A 80 -1.16 -0.61 -7.57
CA LEU A 80 -0.01 -0.44 -6.67
C LEU A 80 0.48 -1.79 -6.12
N ARG A 81 -0.43 -2.68 -5.71
CA ARG A 81 -0.08 -4.04 -5.27
C ARG A 81 0.63 -4.82 -6.36
N ILE A 82 0.11 -4.81 -7.60
CA ILE A 82 0.76 -5.45 -8.75
C ILE A 82 2.16 -4.89 -9.00
N ARG A 83 2.35 -3.58 -8.79
CA ARG A 83 3.65 -2.92 -9.00
C ARG A 83 4.67 -3.23 -7.91
N HIS A 84 4.24 -3.24 -6.65
CA HIS A 84 5.13 -3.22 -5.48
C HIS A 84 5.22 -4.54 -4.73
N ILE A 85 4.26 -5.46 -4.89
CA ILE A 85 4.26 -6.75 -4.19
C ILE A 85 4.75 -7.83 -5.16
N PRO A 86 5.92 -8.44 -4.93
CA PRO A 86 6.38 -9.56 -5.73
C PRO A 86 5.41 -10.75 -5.62
N PRO A 87 5.22 -11.55 -6.70
CA PRO A 87 4.33 -12.71 -6.69
C PRO A 87 4.66 -13.77 -5.62
N TYR A 88 5.88 -13.77 -5.10
CA TYR A 88 6.35 -14.71 -4.07
C TYR A 88 6.22 -14.19 -2.64
N TYR A 89 5.78 -12.94 -2.44
CA TYR A 89 5.70 -12.32 -1.11
C TYR A 89 4.80 -13.11 -0.15
N GLU A 90 3.66 -13.59 -0.63
CA GLU A 90 2.74 -14.41 0.16
C GLU A 90 3.43 -15.68 0.68
N ARG A 91 4.22 -16.35 -0.16
CA ARG A 91 5.00 -17.53 0.24
C ARG A 91 6.04 -17.17 1.29
N GLU A 92 6.76 -16.07 1.10
CA GLU A 92 7.75 -15.59 2.06
C GLU A 92 7.11 -15.28 3.42
N LEU A 93 5.91 -14.71 3.42
CA LEU A 93 5.16 -14.42 4.62
C LEU A 93 4.73 -15.69 5.35
N MET A 94 4.22 -16.68 4.62
CA MET A 94 3.87 -17.99 5.19
C MET A 94 5.10 -18.71 5.75
N ASP A 95 6.24 -18.64 5.07
CA ASP A 95 7.50 -19.20 5.56
C ASP A 95 7.97 -18.52 6.85
N LYS A 96 7.85 -17.18 6.94
CA LYS A 96 8.15 -16.42 8.16
C LYS A 96 7.22 -16.81 9.31
N LEU A 97 5.92 -16.97 9.04
CA LEU A 97 4.92 -17.35 10.03
C LEU A 97 5.18 -18.76 10.56
N GLN A 98 5.42 -19.73 9.68
CA GLN A 98 5.70 -21.12 10.08
C GLN A 98 7.00 -21.26 10.88
N ARG A 99 8.00 -20.42 10.59
CA ARG A 99 9.30 -20.42 11.28
C ARG A 99 9.31 -19.53 12.53
N LEU A 100 8.21 -18.82 12.82
CA LEU A 100 8.14 -17.90 13.95
C LEU A 100 8.23 -18.69 15.27
N GLN A 101 9.22 -18.36 16.09
CA GLN A 101 9.42 -18.92 17.41
C GLN A 101 9.73 -17.79 18.39
N GLN A 102 9.27 -17.93 19.64
CA GLN A 102 9.53 -16.94 20.69
C GLN A 102 11.04 -16.83 20.98
N ARG A 103 11.71 -17.97 21.24
CA ARG A 103 13.13 -18.03 21.61
C ARG A 103 13.47 -17.04 22.74
N ASN A 104 14.35 -16.09 22.47
CA ASN A 104 14.82 -15.08 23.42
C ASN A 104 13.94 -13.81 23.44
N LYS A 105 12.85 -13.76 22.65
CA LYS A 105 11.90 -12.65 22.67
C LYS A 105 11.01 -12.75 23.90
N SER A 106 10.59 -11.60 24.41
CA SER A 106 9.47 -11.54 25.34
C SER A 106 8.19 -12.08 24.67
N VAL A 107 7.22 -12.48 25.49
CA VAL A 107 5.90 -12.93 25.00
C VAL A 107 5.23 -11.85 24.16
N GLU A 108 5.39 -10.58 24.57
CA GLU A 108 4.79 -9.44 23.89
C GLU A 108 5.41 -9.19 22.51
N GLU A 109 6.74 -9.21 22.39
CA GLU A 109 7.42 -9.06 21.09
C GLU A 109 7.08 -10.20 20.13
N TYR A 110 6.98 -11.43 20.64
CA TYR A 110 6.54 -12.58 19.84
C TYR A 110 5.09 -12.41 19.35
N ARG A 111 4.19 -12.00 20.24
CA ARG A 111 2.77 -11.76 19.93
C ARG A 111 2.62 -10.69 18.85
N GLN A 112 3.30 -9.55 19.00
CA GLN A 112 3.27 -8.46 18.02
C GLN A 112 3.75 -8.90 16.63
N GLN A 113 4.83 -9.70 16.57
CA GLN A 113 5.32 -10.23 15.30
C GLN A 113 4.36 -11.23 14.67
N MET A 114 3.74 -12.10 15.47
CA MET A 114 2.71 -13.02 15.00
C MET A 114 1.52 -12.25 14.41
N GLU A 115 1.01 -11.26 15.14
CA GLU A 115 -0.11 -10.42 14.70
C GLU A 115 0.20 -9.66 13.41
N LEU A 116 1.41 -9.10 13.29
CA LEU A 116 1.84 -8.40 12.08
C LEU A 116 1.89 -9.35 10.86
N LEU A 117 2.45 -10.55 11.02
CA LEU A 117 2.53 -11.52 9.93
C LEU A 117 1.13 -12.02 9.53
N MET A 118 0.25 -12.25 10.50
CA MET A 118 -1.14 -12.64 10.25
C MET A 118 -1.97 -11.54 9.58
N LEU A 119 -1.71 -10.28 9.92
CA LEU A 119 -2.40 -9.13 9.29
C LEU A 119 -2.03 -8.97 7.81
N ARG A 120 -0.80 -9.36 7.44
CA ARG A 120 -0.26 -9.22 6.08
C ARG A 120 -0.56 -10.42 5.18
N ALA A 121 -1.06 -11.54 5.75
CA ALA A 121 -1.36 -12.80 5.06
C ALA A 121 -2.78 -12.78 4.49
#